data_AF-A0A328ZMB2-F1
#
_entry.id   AF-A0A328ZMB2-F1
#
_cell.length_a   1.000
_cell.length_b   1.000
_cell.length_c   1.000
_cell.angle_alpha   90.00
_cell.angle_beta   90.00
_cell.angle_gamma   90.00
#
_symmetry.space_group_name_H-M   'P 1'
#
loop_
_entity.id
_entity.type
_entity.pdbx_description
1 polymer ?
#
loop_
_entity_poly.entity_id
_entity_poly.type
_entity_poly.pdbx_seq_one_letter_code
_entity_poly.pdbx_strand_id
1 'polypeptide(L)'
;YKALGTPVYSSAVFNFIPKTAMDFYHAVAADDQATQHRLLRDFFMPYLELRNRVQGYAVSIVKAGAKIVGHDAGLVRAPLSDLKPAEMDDLKALIDKLGPQ
;
A
#
# COMPACT_ATOMS: atom_id res chain seq x y z
N TYR A 1 7.92 13.91 -6.30
CA TYR A 1 8.17 12.88 -7.35
C TYR A 1 8.39 13.50 -8.73
N LYS A 2 7.41 14.16 -9.38
CA LYS A 2 7.59 14.78 -10.72
C LYS A 2 8.60 15.95 -10.75
N ALA A 3 8.69 16.73 -9.66
CA ALA A 3 9.65 17.83 -9.52
C ALA A 3 11.12 17.38 -9.22
N LEU A 4 11.35 16.08 -8.99
CA LEU A 4 12.66 15.53 -8.58
C LEU A 4 13.23 14.50 -9.59
N GLY A 5 12.69 14.43 -10.80
CA GLY A 5 13.30 13.67 -11.92
C GLY A 5 13.36 12.15 -11.75
N THR A 6 12.61 11.57 -10.81
CA THR A 6 12.54 10.11 -10.61
C THR A 6 11.18 9.59 -11.10
N PRO A 7 11.11 8.98 -12.31
CA PRO A 7 9.86 8.54 -12.92
C PRO A 7 9.29 7.25 -12.30
N VAL A 8 10.05 6.59 -11.42
CA VAL A 8 9.69 5.30 -10.82
C VAL A 8 9.25 5.46 -9.38
N TYR A 9 7.94 5.31 -9.17
CA TYR A 9 7.34 5.12 -7.85
C TYR A 9 7.55 3.66 -7.45
N SER A 10 8.58 3.39 -6.64
CA SER A 10 8.77 2.07 -6.02
C SER A 10 7.70 1.88 -4.94
N SER A 11 6.51 1.48 -5.37
CA SER A 11 5.41 1.24 -4.45
C SER A 11 5.48 -0.20 -3.99
N ALA A 12 5.89 -0.41 -2.75
CA ALA A 12 5.83 -1.72 -2.13
C ALA A 12 4.40 -2.30 -2.16
N VAL A 13 3.38 -1.44 -2.29
CA VAL A 13 1.98 -1.83 -2.47
C VAL A 13 1.69 -2.55 -3.79
N PHE A 14 2.56 -2.44 -4.80
CA PHE A 14 2.43 -3.16 -6.07
C PHE A 14 2.38 -4.68 -5.87
N ASN A 15 2.98 -5.20 -4.79
CA ASN A 15 2.94 -6.63 -4.44
C ASN A 15 1.53 -7.13 -4.13
N PHE A 16 0.56 -6.24 -3.84
CA PHE A 16 -0.79 -6.65 -3.46
C PHE A 16 -1.92 -5.81 -4.07
N ILE A 17 -1.66 -4.62 -4.59
CA ILE A 17 -2.64 -3.78 -5.32
C ILE A 17 -2.06 -3.27 -6.67
N PRO A 18 -1.63 -4.17 -7.58
CA PRO A 18 -0.92 -3.80 -8.80
C PRO A 18 -1.74 -2.89 -9.72
N LYS A 19 -3.03 -3.16 -9.90
CA LYS A 19 -3.92 -2.32 -10.70
C LYS A 19 -4.03 -0.90 -10.14
N THR A 20 -4.29 -0.76 -8.84
CA THR A 20 -4.40 0.57 -8.20
C THR A 20 -3.09 1.35 -8.27
N ALA A 21 -1.94 0.67 -8.12
CA ALA A 21 -0.64 1.29 -8.28
C ALA A 21 -0.43 1.82 -9.71
N MET A 22 -0.90 1.08 -10.73
CA MET A 22 -0.85 1.50 -12.12
C MET A 22 -1.82 2.65 -12.42
N ASP A 23 -3.04 2.59 -11.88
CA ASP A 23 -4.03 3.67 -11.99
C ASP A 23 -3.47 4.98 -11.40
N PHE A 24 -2.77 4.91 -10.25
CA PHE A 24 -2.08 6.07 -9.67
C PHE A 24 -0.93 6.56 -10.56
N TYR A 25 -0.12 5.66 -11.11
CA TYR A 25 0.96 6.02 -12.04
C TYR A 25 0.44 6.75 -13.27
N HIS A 26 -0.62 6.23 -13.91
CA HIS A 26 -1.25 6.89 -15.06
C HIS A 26 -1.83 8.26 -14.69
N ALA A 27 -2.46 8.39 -13.53
CA ALA A 27 -2.97 9.67 -13.05
C ALA A 27 -1.85 10.71 -12.84
N VAL A 28 -0.70 10.31 -12.30
CA VAL A 28 0.47 11.19 -12.16
C VAL A 28 1.07 11.58 -13.51
N ALA A 29 1.16 10.63 -14.44
CA ALA A 29 1.67 10.87 -15.79
C ALA A 29 0.79 11.88 -16.54
N ALA A 30 -0.53 11.68 -16.50
CA ALA A 30 -1.54 12.51 -17.15
C ALA A 30 -1.88 13.82 -16.41
N ASP A 31 -1.28 14.05 -15.23
CA ASP A 31 -1.59 15.18 -14.34
C ASP A 31 -3.07 15.24 -13.88
N ASP A 32 -3.71 14.07 -13.77
CA ASP A 32 -5.05 13.91 -13.21
C ASP A 32 -4.98 14.06 -11.69
N GLN A 33 -5.11 15.31 -11.24
CA GLN A 33 -5.11 15.68 -9.83
C GLN A 33 -6.32 15.09 -9.08
N ALA A 34 -7.45 14.87 -9.75
CA ALA A 34 -8.66 14.36 -9.09
C ALA A 34 -8.46 12.89 -8.66
N THR A 35 -7.95 12.06 -9.57
CA THR A 35 -7.64 10.66 -9.26
C THR A 35 -6.50 10.54 -8.25
N GLN A 36 -5.45 11.37 -8.38
CA GLN A 36 -4.36 11.40 -7.41
C GLN A 36 -4.86 11.71 -5.99
N HIS A 37 -5.64 12.80 -5.81
CA HIS A 37 -6.15 13.17 -4.49
C HIS A 37 -7.10 12.12 -3.91
N ARG A 38 -7.96 11.51 -4.75
CA ARG A 38 -8.86 10.44 -4.31
C ARG A 38 -8.08 9.24 -3.78
N LEU A 39 -7.11 8.74 -4.54
CA LEU A 39 -6.29 7.58 -4.12
C LEU A 39 -5.43 7.90 -2.90
N LEU A 40 -4.89 9.11 -2.82
CA LEU A 40 -4.15 9.57 -1.65
C LEU A 40 -5.03 9.55 -0.40
N ARG A 41 -6.21 10.16 -0.46
CA ARG A 41 -7.14 10.26 0.67
C ARG A 41 -7.72 8.90 1.07
N ASP A 42 -8.19 8.12 0.09
CA ASP A 42 -9.01 6.94 0.36
C ASP A 42 -8.17 5.71 0.72
N PHE A 43 -6.91 5.67 0.26
CA PHE A 43 -6.02 4.53 0.48
C PHE A 43 -4.69 4.91 1.12
N PHE A 44 -3.89 5.78 0.50
CA PHE A 44 -2.50 5.98 0.95
C PHE A 44 -2.40 6.66 2.33
N MET A 45 -3.28 7.61 2.65
CA MET A 45 -3.28 8.28 3.95
C MET A 45 -3.63 7.30 5.09
N PRO A 46 -4.77 6.57 5.05
CA PRO A 46 -5.06 5.51 6.03
C PRO A 46 -3.98 4.42 6.10
N TYR A 47 -3.42 4.03 4.95
CA TYR A 47 -2.33 3.05 4.88
C TYR A 47 -1.06 3.56 5.57
N LEU A 48 -0.70 4.83 5.39
CA LEU A 48 0.44 5.46 6.05
C LEU A 48 0.22 5.57 7.56
N GLU A 49 -1.00 5.87 8.00
CA GLU A 49 -1.35 5.87 9.42
C GLU A 49 -1.10 4.48 10.03
N LEU A 50 -1.58 3.41 9.38
CA LEU A 50 -1.36 2.03 9.83
C LEU A 50 0.13 1.66 9.85
N ARG A 51 0.86 2.01 8.79
CA ARG A 51 2.31 1.79 8.67
C ARG A 51 3.10 2.51 9.78
N ASN A 52 2.63 3.67 10.23
CA ASN A 52 3.34 4.50 11.21
C ASN A 52 2.99 4.13 12.67
N ARG A 53 2.04 3.23 12.93
CA ARG A 53 1.66 2.82 14.30
C ARG A 53 2.81 2.13 15.05
N VAL A 54 3.65 1.36 14.36
CA VAL A 54 4.76 0.62 14.96
C VAL A 54 6.01 0.76 14.11
N GLN A 55 7.15 1.05 14.76
CA GLN A 55 8.44 1.04 14.08
C GLN A 55 8.75 -0.36 13.54
N GLY A 56 9.01 -0.45 12.23
CA GLY A 56 9.26 -1.72 11.53
C GLY A 56 8.11 -2.18 10.63
N TYR A 57 6.91 -1.62 10.76
CA TYR A 57 5.76 -1.98 9.90
C TYR A 57 5.94 -1.63 8.44
N ALA A 58 6.88 -0.75 8.09
CA ALA A 58 7.21 -0.46 6.69
C ALA A 58 7.48 -1.70 5.82
N VAL A 59 8.00 -2.78 6.42
CA VAL A 59 8.25 -4.06 5.72
C VAL A 59 7.12 -5.05 6.00
N SER A 60 6.68 -5.17 7.26
CA SER A 60 5.66 -6.15 7.66
C SER A 60 4.30 -5.90 7.01
N ILE A 61 3.91 -4.64 6.82
CA ILE A 61 2.62 -4.27 6.21
C ILE A 61 2.53 -4.72 4.75
N VAL A 62 3.65 -4.79 4.04
CA VAL A 62 3.70 -5.22 2.64
C VAL A 62 3.47 -6.73 2.55
N LYS A 63 4.10 -7.50 3.44
CA LYS A 63 3.86 -8.94 3.55
C LYS A 63 2.43 -9.24 4.00
N ALA A 64 1.91 -8.46 4.93
CA ALA A 64 0.51 -8.53 5.36
C ALA A 64 -0.45 -8.32 4.18
N GLY A 65 -0.22 -7.27 3.39
CA GLY A 65 -1.00 -7.00 2.17
C GLY A 65 -0.94 -8.16 1.18
N ALA A 66 0.27 -8.66 0.89
CA ALA A 66 0.47 -9.82 0.02
C ALA A 66 -0.30 -11.06 0.52
N LYS A 67 -0.26 -11.33 1.82
CA LYS A 67 -1.01 -12.42 2.45
C LYS A 67 -2.52 -12.24 2.33
N ILE A 68 -3.05 -11.03 2.52
CA ILE A 68 -4.49 -10.73 2.40
C ILE A 68 -5.00 -11.02 0.99
N VAL A 69 -4.20 -10.73 -0.04
CA VAL A 69 -4.57 -10.99 -1.44
C VAL A 69 -4.22 -12.40 -1.93
N GLY A 70 -3.80 -13.30 -1.04
CA GLY A 70 -3.56 -14.71 -1.35
C GLY A 70 -2.12 -15.05 -1.78
N HIS A 71 -1.20 -14.10 -1.73
CA HIS A 71 0.23 -14.30 -1.98
C HIS A 71 1.01 -14.35 -0.65
N ASP A 72 0.84 -15.42 0.13
CA ASP A 72 1.54 -15.57 1.42
C ASP A 72 3.06 -15.74 1.20
N ALA A 73 3.84 -14.78 1.69
CA ALA A 73 5.30 -14.76 1.63
C ALA A 73 5.98 -15.25 2.92
N GLY A 74 5.21 -15.85 3.84
CA GLY A 74 5.67 -16.33 5.14
C GLY A 74 6.00 -15.21 6.13
N LEU A 75 6.28 -15.58 7.39
CA LEU A 75 6.52 -14.65 8.50
C LEU A 75 7.68 -13.69 8.23
N VAL A 76 7.65 -12.51 8.84
CA VAL A 76 8.83 -11.63 8.89
C VAL A 76 9.92 -12.27 9.76
N ARG A 77 11.20 -12.07 9.39
CA ARG A 77 12.32 -12.51 10.22
C ARG A 77 12.54 -11.50 11.35
N ALA A 78 12.85 -11.97 12.55
CA ALA A 78 13.27 -11.12 13.66
C ALA A 78 14.44 -10.21 13.23
N PRO A 79 14.50 -8.93 13.67
CA PRO A 79 13.73 -8.29 14.75
C PRO A 79 12.39 -7.66 14.33
N LEU A 80 11.95 -7.84 13.08
CA LEU A 80 10.68 -7.28 12.62
C LEU A 80 9.50 -8.05 13.22
N SER A 81 8.40 -7.33 13.51
CA SER A 81 7.16 -7.91 14.02
C SER A 81 6.05 -7.81 12.99
N ASP A 82 5.20 -8.83 12.90
CA ASP A 82 4.01 -8.82 12.06
C ASP A 82 2.95 -7.83 12.56
N LEU A 83 1.99 -7.51 11.69
CA LEU A 83 0.82 -6.72 12.07
C LEU A 83 -0.05 -7.49 13.06
N LYS A 84 -0.66 -6.79 14.01
CA LYS A 84 -1.63 -7.39 14.91
C LYS A 84 -2.89 -7.82 14.14
N PRO A 85 -3.67 -8.79 14.64
CA PRO A 85 -4.90 -9.24 13.96
C PRO A 85 -5.86 -8.08 13.62
N ALA A 86 -6.10 -7.14 14.54
CA ALA A 86 -6.95 -5.98 14.27
C ALA A 86 -6.39 -5.06 13.16
N GLU A 87 -5.07 -4.96 13.03
CA GLU A 87 -4.42 -4.16 11.99
C GLU A 87 -4.42 -4.88 10.64
N MET A 88 -4.43 -6.21 10.64
CA MET A 88 -4.68 -7.01 9.44
C MET A 88 -6.10 -6.77 8.92
N ASP A 89 -7.09 -6.70 9.81
CA ASP A 89 -8.48 -6.40 9.45
C ASP A 89 -8.62 -4.96 8.90
N ASP A 90 -7.96 -3.98 9.54
CA ASP A 90 -7.88 -2.59 9.05
C ASP A 90 -7.28 -2.55 7.62
N LEU A 91 -6.15 -3.24 7.40
CA LEU A 91 -5.51 -3.30 6.09
C LEU A 91 -6.40 -3.99 5.04
N LYS A 92 -7.06 -5.09 5.43
CA LYS A 92 -7.98 -5.80 4.54
C LYS A 92 -9.15 -4.91 4.12
N ALA A 93 -9.74 -4.17 5.07
CA ALA A 93 -10.82 -3.24 4.75
C ALA A 93 -10.39 -2.13 3.79
N LEU A 94 -9.13 -1.67 3.86
CA LEU A 94 -8.57 -0.72 2.90
C LEU A 94 -8.39 -1.34 1.50
N ILE A 95 -7.90 -2.58 1.42
CA ILE A 95 -7.71 -3.29 0.15
C ILE A 95 -9.06 -3.60 -0.50
N ASP A 96 -10.03 -4.10 0.26
CA ASP A 96 -11.35 -4.47 -0.25
C ASP A 96 -12.10 -3.27 -0.87
N LYS A 97 -11.89 -2.05 -0.34
CA LYS A 97 -12.45 -0.80 -0.89
C LYS A 97 -11.95 -0.46 -2.30
N LEU A 98 -10.77 -0.97 -2.69
CA LEU A 98 -10.22 -0.73 -4.01
C LEU A 98 -10.87 -1.61 -5.11
N GLY A 99 -11.63 -2.63 -4.69
CA GLY A 99 -12.18 -3.64 -5.60
C GLY A 99 -11.13 -4.64 -6.09
N PRO A 100 -11.46 -5.47 -7.09
CA PRO A 100 -10.55 -6.45 -7.66
C PRO A 100 -9.24 -5.83 -8.16
N GLN A 101 -8.10 -6.42 -7.79
CA GLN A 101 -6.75 -5.96 -8.11
C GLN A 101 -6.09 -6.79 -9.21
#